data_AF-A0AA36MFK5-F1
#
_entry.id   AF-A0AA36MFK5-F1
#
_cell.length_a   1.000
_cell.length_b   1.000
_cell.length_c   1.000
_cell.angle_alpha   90.00
_cell.angle_beta   90.00
_cell.angle_gamma   90.00
#
_symmetry.space_group_name_H-M   'P 1'
#
loop_
_entity.id
_entity.type
_entity.pdbx_description
1 polymer ?
#
loop_
_entity_poly.entity_id
_entity_poly.type
_entity_poly.pdbx_seq_one_letter_code
_entity_poly.pdbx_strand_id
1 'polypeptide(L)'
;MQNNPLFVVCGTPTYVAPDILSEKGYGLKVDVWAAGVITYILLCGFPSFVSPSNNQEELFDKILSGDFEFISPFWDEVSSSAKGNRTIEGDFWYR
;
A
#
# COMPACT_ATOMS: atom_id res chain seq x y z
N MET A 1 -20.33 8.19 13.85
CA MET A 1 -18.98 8.55 14.33
C MET A 1 -18.52 9.74 13.51
N GLN A 2 -17.95 10.77 14.14
CA GLN A 2 -17.56 12.00 13.46
C GLN A 2 -16.19 11.76 12.78
N ASN A 3 -16.16 11.72 11.45
CA ASN A 3 -14.93 11.50 10.66
C ASN A 3 -14.10 12.79 10.63
N ASN A 4 -13.42 13.11 11.73
CA ASN A 4 -12.40 14.15 11.69
C ASN A 4 -11.12 13.55 11.09
N PRO A 5 -10.51 14.18 10.07
CA PRO A 5 -9.26 13.72 9.51
C PRO A 5 -8.11 13.83 10.51
N LEU A 6 -7.21 12.86 10.46
CA LEU A 6 -5.96 12.85 11.23
C LEU A 6 -4.81 13.37 10.36
N PHE A 7 -3.79 13.94 11.00
CA PHE A 7 -2.68 14.62 10.31
C PHE A 7 -1.29 14.16 10.77
N VAL A 8 -1.20 13.32 11.81
CA VAL A 8 0.09 12.83 12.31
C VAL A 8 0.61 11.73 11.40
N VAL A 9 1.85 11.88 10.93
CA VAL A 9 2.59 10.84 10.21
C VAL A 9 3.21 9.90 11.23
N CYS A 10 2.69 8.67 11.31
CA CYS A 10 3.20 7.62 12.18
C CYS A 10 3.06 6.23 11.53
N GLY A 11 4.00 5.32 11.80
CA GLY A 11 3.99 3.94 11.29
C GLY A 11 5.37 3.49 10.81
N THR A 12 5.51 2.20 10.47
CA THR A 12 6.67 1.71 9.71
C THR A 12 6.46 2.05 8.23
N PRO A 13 7.41 2.73 7.55
CA PRO A 13 7.23 3.29 6.20
C PRO A 13 6.54 2.37 5.19
N THR A 14 6.84 1.08 5.24
CA THR A 14 6.29 0.06 4.33
C THR A 14 4.77 -0.09 4.34
N TYR A 15 4.08 0.26 5.43
CA TYR A 15 2.62 0.11 5.55
C TYR A 15 1.85 1.44 5.45
N VAL A 16 2.57 2.56 5.30
CA VAL A 16 1.98 3.89 5.30
C VAL A 16 1.23 4.12 3.98
N ALA A 17 0.01 4.63 4.07
CA ALA A 17 -0.81 4.96 2.91
C ALA A 17 -0.36 6.28 2.25
N PRO A 18 -0.55 6.45 0.93
CA PRO A 18 -0.18 7.68 0.22
C PRO A 18 -0.88 8.92 0.80
N ASP A 19 -2.12 8.79 1.28
CA ASP A 19 -2.86 9.88 1.89
C ASP A 19 -2.20 10.41 3.17
N ILE A 20 -1.54 9.53 3.95
CA ILE A 20 -0.77 9.93 5.15
C ILE A 20 0.45 10.76 4.73
N LEU A 21 1.12 10.37 3.65
CA LEU A 21 2.29 11.08 3.11
C LEU A 21 1.92 12.42 2.43
N SER A 22 0.69 12.52 1.91
CA SER A 22 0.22 13.71 1.20
C SER A 22 -0.12 14.90 2.11
N GLU A 23 -0.16 14.69 3.44
CA GLU A 23 -0.51 15.67 4.47
C GLU A 23 -1.89 16.37 4.28
N LYS A 24 -2.75 15.84 3.41
CA LYS A 24 -4.10 16.38 3.15
C LYS A 24 -5.15 15.96 4.20
N GLY A 25 -4.72 15.22 5.21
CA GLY A 25 -5.56 14.58 6.21
C GLY A 25 -6.08 13.23 5.73
N TYR A 26 -6.11 12.25 6.63
CA TYR A 26 -6.52 10.88 6.32
C TYR A 26 -7.63 10.38 7.25
N GLY A 27 -8.35 9.34 6.78
CA GLY A 27 -9.42 8.68 7.52
C GLY A 27 -9.26 7.16 7.51
N LEU A 28 -10.35 6.43 7.76
CA LEU A 28 -10.34 4.95 7.95
C LEU A 28 -9.77 4.14 6.77
N LYS A 29 -9.66 4.73 5.58
CA LYS A 29 -9.16 4.06 4.38
C LYS A 29 -7.66 3.71 4.43
N VAL A 30 -6.91 4.35 5.33
CA VAL A 30 -5.48 4.01 5.54
C VAL A 30 -5.31 2.60 6.10
N ASP A 31 -6.28 2.11 6.87
CA ASP A 31 -6.26 0.74 7.40
C ASP A 31 -6.50 -0.29 6.28
N VAL A 32 -7.30 0.07 5.28
CA VAL A 32 -7.54 -0.78 4.10
C VAL A 32 -6.28 -0.89 3.24
N TRP A 33 -5.55 0.21 3.07
CA TRP A 33 -4.24 0.21 2.42
C TRP A 33 -3.25 -0.70 3.17
N ALA A 34 -3.13 -0.53 4.48
CA ALA A 34 -2.24 -1.34 5.31
C ALA A 34 -2.61 -2.84 5.24
N ALA A 35 -3.91 -3.18 5.25
CA ALA A 35 -4.38 -4.54 5.07
C ALA A 35 -4.00 -5.11 3.68
N GLY A 36 -4.02 -4.29 2.63
CA GLY A 36 -3.55 -4.68 1.30
C GLY A 36 -2.05 -5.03 1.27
N VAL A 37 -1.21 -4.18 1.87
CA VAL A 37 0.24 -4.43 2.00
C VAL A 37 0.50 -5.72 2.80
N ILE A 38 -0.20 -5.92 3.92
CA ILE A 38 -0.08 -7.15 4.72
C ILE A 38 -0.53 -8.37 3.92
N THR A 39 -1.63 -8.28 3.19
CA THR A 39 -2.13 -9.39 2.36
C THR A 39 -1.12 -9.77 1.29
N TYR A 40 -0.50 -8.79 0.63
CA TYR A 40 0.58 -9.03 -0.32
C TYR A 40 1.74 -9.82 0.33
N ILE A 41 2.20 -9.37 1.51
CA ILE A 41 3.25 -10.05 2.27
C ILE A 41 2.85 -11.48 2.65
N LEU A 42 1.60 -11.70 3.07
CA LEU A 42 1.11 -13.04 3.43
C LEU A 42 1.10 -14.00 2.24
N LEU A 43 0.93 -13.49 1.01
CA LEU A 43 0.85 -14.31 -0.20
C LEU A 43 2.22 -14.64 -0.82
N CYS A 44 3.21 -13.75 -0.71
CA CYS A 44 4.52 -13.95 -1.36
C CYS A 44 5.74 -13.81 -0.44
N GLY A 45 5.57 -13.35 0.80
CA GLY A 45 6.62 -13.31 1.83
C GLY A 45 7.47 -12.03 1.86
N PHE A 46 7.18 -11.02 1.03
CA PHE A 46 7.94 -9.76 0.99
C PHE A 46 7.02 -8.57 0.71
N PRO A 47 7.41 -7.34 1.11
CA PRO A 47 6.59 -6.15 0.93
C PRO A 47 6.46 -5.73 -0.54
N SER A 48 5.29 -5.18 -0.90
CA SER A 48 4.98 -4.70 -2.25
C SER A 48 5.79 -3.46 -2.66
N PHE A 49 6.11 -2.59 -1.70
CA PHE A 49 6.92 -1.38 -1.91
C PHE A 49 8.24 -1.50 -1.17
N VAL A 50 9.34 -1.37 -1.91
CA VAL A 50 10.72 -1.44 -1.40
C VAL A 50 11.59 -0.40 -2.10
N SER A 51 12.53 0.20 -1.37
CA SER A 51 13.65 0.93 -1.96
C SER A 51 14.85 -0.02 -2.08
N PRO A 52 15.31 -0.34 -3.30
CA PRO A 52 16.56 -1.08 -3.52
C PRO A 52 17.77 -0.45 -2.83
N SER A 53 17.77 0.88 -2.68
CA SER A 53 18.85 1.65 -2.08
C SER A 53 18.70 1.84 -0.56
N ASN A 54 17.63 1.28 0.03
CA ASN A 54 17.21 1.55 1.41
C ASN A 54 17.05 3.06 1.71
N ASN A 55 16.70 3.83 0.68
CA ASN A 55 16.41 5.26 0.74
C ASN A 55 14.92 5.48 1.01
N GLN A 56 14.61 6.32 2.00
CA GLN A 56 13.23 6.55 2.42
C GLN A 56 12.41 7.36 1.40
N GLU A 57 13.02 8.32 0.73
CA GLU A 57 12.36 9.15 -0.29
C GLU A 57 11.96 8.31 -1.50
N GLU A 58 12.85 7.41 -1.96
CA GLU A 58 12.54 6.44 -3.02
C GLU A 58 11.38 5.50 -2.65
N LEU A 59 11.33 5.07 -1.38
CA LEU A 59 10.20 4.27 -0.89
C LEU A 59 8.90 5.08 -0.91
N PHE A 60 8.94 6.35 -0.48
CA PHE A 60 7.77 7.22 -0.49
C PHE A 60 7.28 7.51 -1.90
N ASP A 61 8.16 7.73 -2.87
CA ASP A 61 7.79 7.91 -4.27
C ASP A 61 7.04 6.69 -4.83
N LYS A 62 7.49 5.47 -4.49
CA LYS A 62 6.79 4.23 -4.85
C LYS A 62 5.43 4.09 -4.18
N ILE A 63 5.32 4.44 -2.90
CA ILE A 63 4.04 4.43 -2.16
C ILE A 63 3.08 5.46 -2.77
N LEU A 64 3.57 6.64 -3.13
CA LEU A 64 2.79 7.72 -3.74
C LEU A 64 2.33 7.39 -5.16
N SER A 65 3.15 6.67 -5.94
CA SER A 65 2.72 6.19 -7.26
C SER A 65 1.70 5.05 -7.15
N GLY A 66 1.75 4.27 -6.07
CA GLY A 66 0.87 3.13 -5.85
C GLY A 66 1.15 1.96 -6.79
N ASP A 67 2.27 2.00 -7.51
CA ASP A 67 2.66 0.97 -8.46
C ASP A 67 3.41 -0.16 -7.76
N PHE A 68 2.86 -1.37 -7.85
CA PHE A 68 3.48 -2.59 -7.35
C PHE A 68 3.31 -3.71 -8.37
N GLU A 69 4.15 -4.73 -8.26
CA GLU A 69 4.18 -5.82 -9.24
C GLU A 69 3.89 -7.19 -8.60
N PHE A 70 3.27 -8.08 -9.35
CA PHE A 70 3.16 -9.50 -9.00
C PHE A 70 4.37 -10.25 -9.56
N ILE A 71 5.44 -10.30 -8.76
CA ILE A 71 6.74 -10.78 -9.20
C ILE A 71 6.73 -12.31 -9.33
N SER A 72 7.08 -12.82 -10.51
CA SER A 72 7.35 -14.24 -10.72
C SER A 72 8.69 -14.67 -10.10
N PRO A 73 8.82 -15.90 -9.57
CA PRO A 73 7.80 -16.96 -9.58
C PRO A 73 6.82 -16.89 -8.38
N PHE A 74 7.03 -15.95 -7.45
CA PHE A 74 6.34 -15.92 -6.16
C PHE A 74 4.82 -15.75 -6.26
N TRP A 75 4.35 -15.11 -7.33
CA TRP A 75 2.94 -14.88 -7.58
C TRP A 75 2.32 -15.81 -8.63
N ASP A 76 3.09 -16.71 -9.25
CA ASP A 76 2.61 -17.49 -10.41
C ASP A 76 1.41 -18.37 -10.02
N GLU A 77 1.51 -19.07 -8.89
CA GLU A 77 0.48 -19.98 -8.35
C GLU A 77 -0.60 -19.26 -7.54
N VAL A 78 -0.44 -17.95 -7.27
CA VAL A 78 -1.46 -17.18 -6.54
C VAL A 78 -2.66 -16.94 -7.44
N SER A 79 -3.85 -17.28 -6.94
CA SER A 79 -5.11 -17.18 -7.69
C SER A 79 -5.37 -15.76 -8.22
N SER A 80 -6.03 -15.66 -9.37
CA SER A 80 -6.46 -14.38 -9.95
C SER A 80 -7.39 -13.59 -9.03
N SER A 81 -8.24 -14.29 -8.26
CA SER A 81 -9.12 -13.66 -7.27
C SER A 81 -8.35 -12.95 -6.15
N ALA A 82 -7.19 -13.47 -5.75
CA ALA A 82 -6.36 -12.85 -4.73
C ALA A 82 -5.51 -11.68 -5.28
N LYS A 83 -5.10 -11.76 -6.56
CA LYS A 83 -4.39 -10.67 -7.26
C LYS A 83 -5.28 -9.43 -7.46
N GLY A 84 -6.58 -9.61 -7.68
CA GLY A 84 -7.48 -8.49 -8.00
C GLY A 84 -7.05 -7.76 -9.28
N ASN A 85 -7.44 -6.48 -9.42
CA ASN A 85 -6.99 -5.63 -10.53
C ASN A 85 -5.64 -4.98 -10.21
N ARG A 86 -4.74 -4.94 -11.20
CA ARG A 86 -3.32 -4.55 -11.08
C ARG A 86 -3.04 -3.11 -10.66
N THR A 87 -4.06 -2.30 -10.47
CA THR A 87 -3.92 -0.91 -10.08
C THR A 87 -4.67 -0.73 -8.76
N ILE A 88 -3.96 -0.25 -7.74
CA ILE A 88 -4.62 0.51 -6.66
C ILE A 88 -4.98 1.89 -7.21
N GLU A 89 -5.54 1.95 -8.43
CA GLU A 89 -6.30 3.12 -8.83
C GLU A 89 -7.43 3.21 -7.83
N GLY A 90 -7.55 4.38 -7.20
CA GLY A 90 -8.26 4.65 -5.95
C GLY A 90 -9.78 4.44 -5.96
N ASP A 91 -10.28 3.44 -6.70
CA ASP A 91 -11.69 3.18 -6.92
C ASP A 91 -12.17 1.82 -6.41
N PHE A 92 -11.28 0.83 -6.18
CA PHE A 92 -11.72 -0.49 -5.66
C PHE A 92 -11.65 -0.60 -4.13
N TRP A 93 -10.64 0.01 -3.50
CA TRP A 93 -10.45 -0.01 -2.04
C TRP A 93 -10.96 1.25 -1.33
N TYR A 94 -11.45 2.22 -2.11
CA TYR A 94 -11.86 3.55 -1.66
C TYR A 94 -13.36 3.84 -1.93
N ARG A 95 -14.17 2.84 -2.28
CA ARG A 95 -15.63 2.94 -2.22
C ARG A 95 -16.16 2.49 -0.87
#